data_AF-A0A532DJ97-F1
#
_entry.id   AF-A0A532DJ97-F1
#
_cell.length_a   1.000
_cell.length_b   1.000
_cell.length_c   1.000
_cell.angle_alpha   90.00
_cell.angle_beta   90.00
_cell.angle_gamma   90.00
#
_symmetry.space_group_name_H-M   'P 1'
#
loop_
_entity.id
_entity.type
_entity.pdbx_description
1 polymer ?
#
loop_
_entity_poly.entity_id
_entity_poly.type
_entity_poly.pdbx_seq_one_letter_code
_entity_poly.pdbx_strand_id
1 'polypeptide(L)'
;MVRAFYRVVAIGLLMGGLLLLPHQGISKERESSADRLWGQLINEAQAMGLPTKFLKAIPPNFVQFQFDDLRSYAAEYHPSEHRMVLNRSLSFNGAGAMLRPLKRLTHAEIEILFHELFHAYIDYLVTEAEASPEAVSNPVLAVARVQQDCHYGSVLITPVVQRKGETEERYLTERESWEALNETWAVFIGWTVWNQLALSRGTGRSIQKQGKNQDEWVSRLRIADREGALRGYYEPEDSGERAVARKRYLAPASRLSEQEAMVIMKEVMEFSPILLDRVKGVFSGLGQEGGRHDQCG
;
A
#
# COMPACT_ATOMS: atom_id res chain seq x y z
N MET A 1 -42.66 -58.77 -64.91
CA MET A 1 -41.66 -59.63 -64.25
C MET A 1 -41.22 -58.88 -62.99
N VAL A 2 -41.81 -59.15 -61.80
CA VAL A 2 -41.43 -60.23 -60.86
C VAL A 2 -39.94 -60.05 -60.50
N ARG A 3 -39.47 -59.66 -59.31
CA ARG A 3 -39.86 -59.86 -57.89
C ARG A 3 -39.07 -58.79 -57.08
N ALA A 4 -39.69 -58.08 -56.13
CA ALA A 4 -39.63 -58.31 -54.66
C ALA A 4 -38.19 -58.15 -54.08
N PHE A 5 -37.96 -57.48 -52.94
CA PHE A 5 -38.23 -58.03 -51.61
C PHE A 5 -38.32 -56.93 -50.53
N TYR A 6 -39.36 -57.06 -49.71
CA TYR A 6 -39.61 -56.63 -48.32
C TYR A 6 -39.69 -55.16 -47.86
N ARG A 7 -40.95 -54.79 -47.57
CA ARG A 7 -41.42 -53.95 -46.46
C ARG A 7 -41.08 -54.58 -45.10
N VAL A 8 -40.90 -53.77 -44.04
CA VAL A 8 -41.73 -53.77 -42.80
C VAL A 8 -41.55 -52.43 -42.08
N VAL A 9 -42.70 -51.89 -41.65
CA VAL A 9 -42.93 -50.68 -40.83
C VAL A 9 -42.78 -51.01 -39.34
N ALA A 10 -42.24 -50.10 -38.55
CA ALA A 10 -42.51 -50.04 -37.11
C ALA A 10 -42.63 -48.57 -36.66
N ILE A 11 -43.87 -48.13 -36.49
CA ILE A 11 -44.26 -46.96 -35.69
C ILE A 11 -44.38 -47.44 -34.24
N GLY A 12 -43.72 -46.75 -33.31
CA GLY A 12 -43.84 -46.99 -31.88
C GLY A 12 -43.47 -45.74 -31.09
N LEU A 13 -44.48 -44.97 -30.72
CA LEU A 13 -44.43 -43.87 -29.75
C LEU A 13 -44.03 -44.40 -28.37
N LEU A 14 -43.09 -43.73 -27.69
CA LEU A 14 -43.05 -43.67 -26.23
C LEU A 14 -42.43 -42.35 -25.76
N MET A 15 -43.25 -41.58 -25.05
CA MET A 15 -42.89 -40.40 -24.27
C MET A 15 -41.91 -40.74 -23.13
N GLY A 16 -41.05 -39.78 -22.79
CA GLY A 16 -40.51 -39.63 -21.44
C GLY A 16 -39.00 -39.44 -21.38
N GLY A 17 -38.58 -38.27 -20.89
CA GLY A 17 -37.22 -38.06 -20.40
C GLY A 17 -36.48 -36.89 -21.04
N LEU A 18 -36.87 -35.66 -20.68
CA LEU A 18 -35.92 -34.56 -20.60
C LEU A 18 -34.83 -34.97 -19.60
N LEU A 19 -33.72 -35.50 -20.10
CA LEU A 19 -32.48 -35.58 -19.33
C LEU A 19 -31.63 -34.39 -19.73
N LEU A 20 -31.68 -33.40 -18.84
CA LEU A 20 -30.69 -32.36 -18.66
C LEU A 20 -29.30 -33.00 -18.68
N LEU A 21 -28.59 -32.87 -19.79
CA LEU A 21 -27.14 -33.02 -19.77
C LEU A 21 -26.59 -31.81 -19.00
N PRO A 22 -25.87 -31.99 -17.89
CA PRO A 22 -25.14 -30.89 -17.30
C PRO A 22 -24.08 -30.51 -18.32
N HIS A 23 -24.22 -29.31 -18.89
CA HIS A 23 -23.12 -28.65 -19.53
C HIS A 23 -22.11 -28.37 -18.40
N GLN A 24 -21.23 -29.34 -18.13
CA GLN A 24 -19.97 -29.08 -17.45
C GLN A 24 -19.13 -28.24 -18.40
N GLY A 25 -19.53 -26.98 -18.53
CA GLY A 25 -18.60 -25.92 -18.84
C GLY A 25 -17.56 -26.00 -17.74
N ILE A 26 -16.39 -26.52 -18.08
CA ILE A 26 -15.17 -26.19 -17.36
C ILE A 26 -15.11 -24.67 -17.41
N SER A 27 -15.65 -24.02 -16.39
CA SER A 27 -15.34 -22.64 -16.07
C SER A 27 -13.88 -22.68 -15.66
N LYS A 28 -12.99 -22.67 -16.65
CA LYS A 28 -11.67 -22.12 -16.45
C LYS A 28 -11.95 -20.68 -16.05
N GLU A 29 -12.02 -20.44 -14.74
CA GLU A 29 -12.25 -19.11 -14.17
C GLU A 29 -11.33 -18.17 -14.93
N ARG A 30 -11.96 -17.30 -15.72
CA ARG A 30 -11.23 -16.29 -16.45
C ARG A 30 -10.74 -15.35 -15.38
N GLU A 31 -9.50 -15.57 -14.95
CA GLU A 31 -8.77 -14.74 -13.99
C GLU A 31 -9.21 -13.29 -14.18
N SER A 32 -9.74 -12.67 -13.13
CA SER A 32 -10.37 -11.36 -13.27
C SER A 32 -9.32 -10.35 -13.75
N SER A 33 -9.75 -9.23 -14.34
CA SER A 33 -8.81 -8.17 -14.70
C SER A 33 -8.02 -7.65 -13.49
N ALA A 34 -8.63 -7.67 -12.30
CA ALA A 34 -7.98 -7.32 -11.05
C ALA A 34 -6.89 -8.34 -10.68
N ASP A 35 -7.19 -9.64 -10.72
CA ASP A 35 -6.23 -10.70 -10.42
C ASP A 35 -4.99 -10.63 -11.33
N ARG A 36 -5.20 -10.42 -12.63
CA ARG A 36 -4.08 -10.26 -13.58
C ARG A 36 -3.23 -9.02 -13.28
N LEU A 37 -3.84 -7.89 -12.94
CA LEU A 37 -3.12 -6.67 -12.62
C LEU A 37 -2.34 -6.83 -11.32
N TRP A 38 -2.95 -7.39 -10.28
CA TRP A 38 -2.31 -7.69 -9.01
C TRP A 38 -1.12 -8.65 -9.18
N GLY A 39 -1.31 -9.73 -9.93
CA GLY A 39 -0.26 -10.68 -10.28
C GLY A 39 0.88 -10.03 -11.06
N GLN A 40 0.58 -9.18 -12.04
CA GLN A 40 1.58 -8.41 -12.78
C GLN A 40 2.38 -7.49 -11.84
N LEU A 41 1.70 -6.72 -11.00
CA LEU A 41 2.30 -5.79 -10.04
C LEU A 41 3.30 -6.51 -9.13
N ILE A 42 2.88 -7.62 -8.50
CA ILE A 42 3.73 -8.40 -7.59
C ILE A 42 4.96 -8.96 -8.33
N ASN A 43 4.75 -9.57 -9.50
CA ASN A 43 5.83 -10.19 -10.26
C ASN A 43 6.86 -9.15 -10.74
N GLU A 44 6.40 -8.00 -11.23
CA GLU A 44 7.29 -6.93 -11.69
C GLU A 44 8.00 -6.24 -10.52
N ALA A 45 7.32 -6.00 -9.40
CA ALA A 45 7.92 -5.46 -8.18
C ALA A 45 9.04 -6.38 -7.67
N GLN A 46 8.76 -7.68 -7.60
CA GLN A 46 9.75 -8.68 -7.19
C GLN A 46 10.95 -8.72 -8.15
N ALA A 47 10.72 -8.65 -9.46
CA ALA A 47 11.80 -8.62 -10.45
C ALA A 47 12.68 -7.36 -10.33
N MET A 48 12.12 -6.25 -9.83
CA MET A 48 12.84 -5.02 -9.53
C MET A 48 13.46 -5.01 -8.11
N GLY A 49 13.28 -6.09 -7.35
CA GLY A 49 13.75 -6.22 -5.97
C GLY A 49 12.99 -5.36 -4.97
N LEU A 50 11.81 -4.85 -5.33
CA LEU A 50 10.94 -4.07 -4.46
C LEU A 50 10.24 -4.97 -3.43
N PRO A 51 9.81 -4.42 -2.27
CA PRO A 51 9.12 -5.19 -1.24
C PRO A 51 7.80 -5.76 -1.77
N THR A 52 7.51 -7.04 -1.50
CA THR A 52 6.28 -7.69 -2.01
C THR A 52 5.52 -8.50 -0.97
N LYS A 53 6.07 -8.79 0.21
CA LYS A 53 5.34 -9.55 1.25
C LYS A 53 4.01 -8.92 1.63
N PHE A 54 3.96 -7.61 1.84
CA PHE A 54 2.71 -6.95 2.20
C PHE A 54 1.68 -6.99 1.07
N LEU A 55 2.11 -6.89 -0.20
CA LEU A 55 1.25 -7.06 -1.36
C LEU A 55 0.72 -8.50 -1.47
N LYS A 56 1.57 -9.49 -1.19
CA LYS A 56 1.20 -10.91 -1.21
C LYS A 56 0.25 -11.30 -0.08
N ALA A 57 0.19 -10.51 1.00
CA ALA A 57 -0.73 -10.74 2.10
C ALA A 57 -2.18 -10.36 1.74
N ILE A 58 -2.37 -9.39 0.85
CA ILE A 58 -3.70 -8.94 0.43
C ILE A 58 -4.28 -9.92 -0.60
N PRO A 59 -5.51 -10.44 -0.39
CA PRO A 59 -6.22 -11.23 -1.38
C PRO A 59 -6.37 -10.45 -2.71
N PRO A 60 -6.11 -11.06 -3.89
CA PRO A 60 -6.17 -10.36 -5.17
C PRO A 60 -7.53 -9.69 -5.48
N ASN A 61 -8.61 -10.20 -4.87
CA ASN A 61 -9.97 -9.70 -5.01
C ASN A 61 -10.36 -8.64 -3.96
N PHE A 62 -9.48 -8.34 -2.99
CA PHE A 62 -9.72 -7.28 -2.00
C PHE A 62 -9.71 -5.91 -2.67
N VAL A 63 -8.75 -5.65 -3.57
CA VAL A 63 -8.60 -4.35 -4.24
C VAL A 63 -9.22 -4.35 -5.64
N GLN A 64 -10.12 -3.40 -5.89
CA GLN A 64 -10.67 -3.14 -7.21
C GLN A 64 -9.85 -2.08 -7.95
N PHE A 65 -9.22 -2.47 -9.06
CA PHE A 65 -8.43 -1.55 -9.88
C PHE A 65 -9.27 -0.82 -10.91
N GLN A 66 -9.07 0.49 -10.99
CA GLN A 66 -9.63 1.36 -12.02
C GLN A 66 -8.56 2.28 -12.58
N PHE A 67 -8.69 2.66 -13.85
CA PHE A 67 -7.90 3.74 -14.44
C PHE A 67 -8.76 4.98 -14.67
N ASP A 68 -8.29 6.14 -14.22
CA ASP A 68 -8.94 7.42 -14.45
C ASP A 68 -7.94 8.58 -14.60
N ASP A 69 -8.42 9.73 -15.08
CA ASP A 69 -7.59 10.94 -15.25
C ASP A 69 -7.41 11.66 -13.91
N LEU A 70 -6.49 11.16 -13.08
CA LEU A 70 -6.07 11.85 -11.86
C LEU A 70 -5.27 13.11 -12.25
N ARG A 71 -5.68 14.28 -11.76
CA ARG A 71 -5.03 15.55 -12.13
C ARG A 71 -3.59 15.67 -11.61
N SER A 72 -3.32 15.18 -10.41
CA SER A 72 -2.09 15.50 -9.67
C SER A 72 -1.37 14.29 -9.10
N TYR A 73 -2.00 13.11 -9.15
CA TYR A 73 -1.51 11.91 -8.47
C TYR A 73 -1.35 10.74 -9.44
N ALA A 74 -0.39 9.86 -9.16
CA ALA A 74 -0.18 8.65 -9.95
C ALA A 74 -1.18 7.54 -9.57
N ALA A 75 -1.60 7.49 -8.31
CA ALA A 75 -2.60 6.58 -7.80
C ALA A 75 -3.35 7.25 -6.63
N GLU A 76 -4.51 6.70 -6.27
CA GLU A 76 -5.31 7.06 -5.09
C GLU A 76 -6.08 5.83 -4.60
N TYR A 77 -6.00 5.53 -3.31
CA TYR A 77 -6.77 4.46 -2.69
C TYR A 77 -8.00 4.99 -1.93
N HIS A 78 -9.15 4.35 -2.15
CA HIS A 78 -10.40 4.64 -1.45
C HIS A 78 -10.80 3.44 -0.57
N PRO A 79 -10.58 3.51 0.77
CA PRO A 79 -10.81 2.37 1.67
C PRO A 79 -12.29 1.96 1.74
N SER A 80 -13.23 2.92 1.67
CA SER A 80 -14.67 2.63 1.73
C SER A 80 -15.19 1.73 0.59
N GLU A 81 -14.44 1.63 -0.50
CA GLU A 81 -14.81 0.83 -1.68
C GLU A 81 -13.75 -0.24 -2.00
N HIS A 82 -12.69 -0.32 -1.18
CA HIS A 82 -11.44 -1.03 -1.47
C HIS A 82 -10.95 -0.79 -2.91
N ARG A 83 -11.04 0.46 -3.38
CA ARG A 83 -10.83 0.82 -4.77
C ARG A 83 -9.50 1.54 -4.95
N MET A 84 -8.66 1.03 -5.86
CA MET A 84 -7.40 1.64 -6.27
C MET A 84 -7.58 2.31 -7.64
N VAL A 85 -7.57 3.64 -7.67
CA VAL A 85 -7.58 4.42 -8.91
C VAL A 85 -6.15 4.70 -9.33
N LEU A 86 -5.79 4.26 -10.53
CA LEU A 86 -4.51 4.52 -11.14
C LEU A 86 -4.68 5.61 -12.19
N ASN A 87 -3.75 6.56 -12.25
CA ASN A 87 -3.76 7.56 -13.30
C ASN A 87 -3.70 6.87 -14.66
N ARG A 88 -4.53 7.31 -15.62
CA ARG A 88 -4.57 6.77 -16.98
C ARG A 88 -3.19 6.80 -17.65
N SER A 89 -2.31 7.74 -17.30
CA SER A 89 -0.91 7.79 -17.75
C SER A 89 -0.07 6.56 -17.38
N LEU A 90 -0.45 5.86 -16.31
CA LEU A 90 0.16 4.59 -15.89
C LEU A 90 -0.32 3.41 -16.72
N SER A 91 -1.39 3.55 -17.51
CA SER A 91 -1.91 2.46 -18.33
C SER A 91 -1.14 2.31 -19.65
N PHE A 92 -1.06 1.07 -20.16
CA PHE A 92 -0.37 0.78 -21.42
C PHE A 92 -1.02 1.55 -22.57
N ASN A 93 -0.23 2.40 -23.24
CA ASN A 93 -0.69 3.33 -24.27
C ASN A 93 -1.84 4.27 -23.85
N GLY A 94 -2.08 4.49 -22.55
CA GLY A 94 -3.19 5.31 -22.08
C GLY A 94 -4.58 4.66 -22.24
N ALA A 95 -4.63 3.35 -22.52
CA ALA A 95 -5.88 2.65 -22.84
C ALA A 95 -6.76 2.28 -21.63
N GLY A 96 -6.25 2.43 -20.40
CA GLY A 96 -7.02 2.18 -19.18
C GLY A 96 -7.36 0.71 -18.89
N ALA A 97 -6.67 -0.24 -19.52
CA ALA A 97 -6.97 -1.68 -19.39
C ALA A 97 -5.86 -2.50 -18.72
N MET A 98 -4.61 -2.03 -18.78
CA MET A 98 -3.44 -2.73 -18.22
C MET A 98 -2.43 -1.73 -17.69
N LEU A 99 -1.78 -2.06 -16.57
CA LEU A 99 -0.67 -1.28 -16.04
C LEU A 99 0.54 -1.38 -16.98
N ARG A 100 1.19 -0.24 -17.27
CA ARG A 100 2.49 -0.22 -17.95
C ARG A 100 3.51 -0.98 -17.09
N PRO A 101 4.49 -1.66 -17.71
CA PRO A 101 5.54 -2.29 -16.94
C PRO A 101 6.18 -1.31 -15.95
N LEU A 102 6.35 -1.71 -14.69
CA LEU A 102 6.87 -0.88 -13.60
C LEU A 102 8.24 -0.28 -13.96
N LYS A 103 9.08 -1.05 -14.66
CA LYS A 103 10.39 -0.56 -15.17
C LYS A 103 10.30 0.63 -16.13
N ARG A 104 9.11 0.90 -16.69
CA ARG A 104 8.82 2.04 -17.57
C ARG A 104 8.17 3.20 -16.83
N LEU A 105 7.86 3.05 -15.55
CA LEU A 105 7.40 4.13 -14.69
C LEU A 105 8.60 4.90 -14.14
N THR A 106 8.39 6.17 -13.85
CA THR A 106 9.34 7.01 -13.13
C THR A 106 9.42 6.57 -11.67
N HIS A 107 10.51 6.90 -10.98
CA HIS A 107 10.62 6.57 -9.56
C HIS A 107 9.55 7.27 -8.72
N ALA A 108 9.13 8.49 -9.11
CA ALA A 108 8.05 9.22 -8.45
C ALA A 108 6.68 8.55 -8.63
N GLU A 109 6.40 8.00 -9.82
CA GLU A 109 5.17 7.22 -10.04
C GLU A 109 5.16 5.93 -9.20
N ILE A 110 6.30 5.25 -9.09
CA ILE A 110 6.41 4.02 -8.27
C ILE A 110 6.33 4.35 -6.77
N GLU A 111 6.94 5.45 -6.34
CA GLU A 111 6.85 5.97 -4.97
C GLU A 111 5.39 6.17 -4.55
N ILE A 112 4.62 6.92 -5.35
CA ILE A 112 3.20 7.16 -5.09
C ILE A 112 2.40 5.85 -5.16
N LEU A 113 2.68 4.98 -6.14
CA LEU A 113 2.00 3.69 -6.23
C LEU A 113 2.19 2.84 -4.97
N PHE A 114 3.41 2.77 -4.44
CA PHE A 114 3.69 2.02 -3.21
C PHE A 114 3.14 2.68 -1.95
N HIS A 115 3.06 4.02 -1.91
CA HIS A 115 2.33 4.77 -0.88
C HIS A 115 0.86 4.32 -0.83
N GLU A 116 0.15 4.35 -1.96
CA GLU A 116 -1.26 3.97 -2.01
C GLU A 116 -1.50 2.47 -1.76
N LEU A 117 -0.62 1.60 -2.28
CA LEU A 117 -0.71 0.16 -2.00
C LEU A 117 -0.53 -0.15 -0.51
N PHE A 118 0.21 0.68 0.22
CA PHE A 118 0.34 0.54 1.66
C PHE A 118 -0.97 0.87 2.39
N HIS A 119 -1.71 1.89 1.95
CA HIS A 119 -3.05 2.15 2.49
C HIS A 119 -3.98 0.96 2.29
N ALA A 120 -3.96 0.32 1.12
CA ALA A 120 -4.73 -0.89 0.87
C ALA A 120 -4.34 -2.06 1.79
N TYR A 121 -3.05 -2.17 2.14
CA TYR A 121 -2.57 -3.18 3.08
C TYR A 121 -3.07 -2.95 4.49
N ILE A 122 -2.97 -1.73 4.99
CA ILE A 122 -3.46 -1.38 6.33
C ILE A 122 -4.98 -1.57 6.41
N ASP A 123 -5.72 -1.18 5.37
CA ASP A 123 -7.17 -1.41 5.29
C ASP A 123 -7.53 -2.90 5.32
N TYR A 124 -6.78 -3.74 4.59
CA TYR A 124 -6.92 -5.20 4.66
C TYR A 124 -6.66 -5.73 6.07
N LEU A 125 -5.58 -5.29 6.74
CA LEU A 125 -5.28 -5.73 8.10
C LEU A 125 -6.39 -5.37 9.10
N VAL A 126 -6.97 -4.18 8.98
CA VAL A 126 -8.10 -3.75 9.80
C VAL A 126 -9.32 -4.62 9.53
N THR A 127 -9.67 -4.81 8.26
CA THR A 127 -10.81 -5.64 7.84
C THR A 127 -10.70 -7.08 8.38
N GLU A 128 -9.51 -7.68 8.31
CA GLU A 128 -9.29 -9.05 8.83
C GLU A 128 -9.39 -9.11 10.35
N ALA A 129 -8.84 -8.11 11.05
CA ALA A 129 -8.92 -8.05 12.50
C ALA A 129 -10.36 -7.90 13.00
N GLU A 130 -11.18 -7.11 12.30
CA GLU A 130 -12.61 -6.96 12.59
C GLU A 130 -13.40 -8.24 12.28
N ALA A 131 -13.05 -8.93 11.19
CA ALA A 131 -13.68 -10.20 10.82
C ALA A 131 -13.31 -11.35 11.77
N SER A 132 -12.14 -11.28 12.42
CA SER A 132 -11.64 -12.32 13.35
C SER A 132 -11.04 -11.73 14.64
N PRO A 133 -11.85 -11.16 15.56
CA PRO A 133 -11.34 -10.47 16.75
C PRO A 133 -10.56 -11.35 17.75
N GLU A 134 -10.80 -12.67 17.73
CA GLU A 134 -10.09 -13.63 18.60
C GLU A 134 -8.75 -14.12 18.02
N ALA A 135 -8.42 -13.74 16.79
CA ALA A 135 -7.15 -14.12 16.18
C ALA A 135 -5.97 -13.37 16.83
N VAL A 136 -4.77 -13.96 16.74
CA VAL A 136 -3.54 -13.29 17.17
C VAL A 136 -3.38 -12.00 16.36
N SER A 137 -3.32 -10.86 17.05
CA SER A 137 -3.20 -9.55 16.42
C SER A 137 -1.96 -9.50 15.51
N ASN A 138 -2.15 -8.99 14.30
CA ASN A 138 -1.05 -8.71 13.39
C ASN A 138 -0.06 -7.74 14.06
N PRO A 139 1.27 -8.01 14.05
CA PRO A 139 2.25 -7.16 14.74
C PRO A 139 2.31 -5.73 14.18
N VAL A 140 2.05 -5.55 12.88
CA VAL A 140 1.98 -4.22 12.25
C VAL A 140 0.79 -3.44 12.82
N LEU A 141 -0.39 -4.06 12.85
CA LEU A 141 -1.61 -3.42 13.36
C LEU A 141 -1.54 -3.15 14.86
N ALA A 142 -0.93 -4.05 15.64
CA ALA A 142 -0.74 -3.87 17.08
C ALA A 142 0.11 -2.61 17.38
N VAL A 143 1.25 -2.45 16.67
CA VAL A 143 2.09 -1.26 16.81
C VAL A 143 1.34 -0.02 16.30
N ALA A 144 0.62 -0.14 15.19
CA ALA A 144 -0.16 0.98 14.65
C ALA A 144 -1.18 1.51 15.66
N ARG A 145 -1.92 0.65 16.37
CA ARG A 145 -2.90 1.10 17.38
C ARG A 145 -2.24 1.77 18.59
N VAL A 146 -1.13 1.23 19.09
CA VAL A 146 -0.37 1.88 20.18
C VAL A 146 0.13 3.26 19.75
N GLN A 147 0.65 3.37 18.54
CA GLN A 147 1.19 4.61 18.00
C GLN A 147 0.08 5.62 17.68
N GLN A 148 -1.07 5.16 17.18
CA GLN A 148 -2.25 6.00 16.94
C GLN A 148 -2.65 6.74 18.22
N ASP A 149 -2.77 6.02 19.34
CA ASP A 149 -3.20 6.60 20.61
C ASP A 149 -2.13 7.50 21.24
N CYS A 150 -0.87 7.06 21.19
CA CYS A 150 0.21 7.68 21.93
C CYS A 150 0.92 8.80 21.13
N HIS A 151 1.37 8.49 19.91
CA HIS A 151 2.17 9.39 19.10
C HIS A 151 1.30 10.31 18.25
N TYR A 152 0.23 9.79 17.66
CA TYR A 152 -0.64 10.57 16.76
C TYR A 152 -1.90 11.12 17.44
N GLY A 153 -2.19 10.73 18.68
CA GLY A 153 -3.28 11.33 19.47
C GLY A 153 -3.03 12.80 19.82
N SER A 154 -1.76 13.21 19.88
CA SER A 154 -1.34 14.60 20.08
C SER A 154 -0.11 14.92 19.23
N VAL A 155 -0.29 15.74 18.19
CA VAL A 155 0.76 16.07 17.24
C VAL A 155 1.12 17.55 17.28
N LEU A 156 2.31 17.88 16.79
CA LEU A 156 2.67 19.24 16.40
C LEU A 156 2.39 19.40 14.91
N ILE A 157 1.78 20.51 14.52
CA ILE A 157 1.57 20.90 13.13
C ILE A 157 2.35 22.19 12.82
N THR A 158 2.67 22.41 11.55
CA THR A 158 3.13 23.73 11.09
C THR A 158 1.90 24.52 10.63
N PRO A 159 1.40 25.50 11.40
CA PRO A 159 0.09 26.12 11.14
C PRO A 159 0.08 26.93 9.84
N VAL A 160 1.22 27.48 9.45
CA VAL A 160 1.41 28.30 8.25
C VAL A 160 2.73 27.92 7.58
N VAL A 161 2.69 27.48 6.32
CA VAL A 161 3.87 27.01 5.57
C VAL A 161 4.99 28.07 5.50
N GLN A 162 4.63 29.35 5.52
CA GLN A 162 5.56 30.48 5.51
C GLN A 162 6.27 30.70 6.86
N ARG A 163 5.76 30.12 7.96
CA ARG A 163 6.31 30.26 9.31
C ARG A 163 6.87 28.93 9.82
N LYS A 164 7.91 28.45 9.14
CA LYS A 164 8.51 27.12 9.35
C LYS A 164 9.03 26.82 10.77
N GLY A 165 9.22 27.85 11.60
CA GLY A 165 9.67 27.70 13.00
C GLY A 165 8.55 27.73 14.02
N GLU A 166 7.32 28.05 13.62
CA GLU A 166 6.16 28.03 14.50
C GLU A 166 5.51 26.64 14.45
N THR A 167 5.28 26.04 15.60
CA THR A 167 4.51 24.80 15.72
C THR A 167 3.32 25.01 16.64
N GLU A 168 2.23 24.34 16.32
CA GLU A 168 1.01 24.33 17.12
C GLU A 168 0.70 22.90 17.55
N GLU A 169 0.36 22.71 18.82
CA GLU A 169 -0.06 21.41 19.33
C GLU A 169 -1.54 21.17 19.03
N ARG A 170 -1.85 19.96 18.56
CA ARG A 170 -3.20 19.51 18.22
C ARG A 170 -3.48 18.15 18.83
N TYR A 171 -4.61 18.05 19.50
CA TYR A 171 -5.19 16.79 19.92
C TYR A 171 -6.12 16.31 18.81
N LEU A 172 -5.85 15.12 18.28
CA LEU A 172 -6.56 14.58 17.14
C LEU A 172 -7.70 13.67 17.61
N THR A 173 -8.78 13.64 16.85
CA THR A 173 -9.80 12.60 17.02
C THR A 173 -9.23 11.22 16.66
N GLU A 174 -9.96 10.14 16.96
CA GLU A 174 -9.55 8.79 16.57
C GLU A 174 -9.35 8.67 15.04
N ARG A 175 -10.21 9.32 14.25
CA ARG A 175 -10.13 9.30 12.79
C ARG A 175 -8.92 10.09 12.28
N GLU A 176 -8.72 11.29 12.82
CA GLU A 176 -7.60 12.15 12.44
C GLU A 176 -6.25 11.55 12.85
N SER A 177 -6.16 10.92 14.04
CA SER A 177 -4.94 10.25 14.49
C SER A 177 -4.61 9.02 13.66
N TRP A 178 -5.63 8.24 13.26
CA TRP A 178 -5.47 7.12 12.34
C TRP A 178 -4.96 7.58 10.96
N GLU A 179 -5.55 8.65 10.42
CA GLU A 179 -5.13 9.22 9.15
C GLU A 179 -3.69 9.74 9.22
N ALA A 180 -3.35 10.51 10.26
CA ALA A 180 -2.00 11.02 10.48
C ALA A 180 -0.95 9.90 10.55
N LEU A 181 -1.25 8.81 11.24
CA LEU A 181 -0.39 7.62 11.31
C LEU A 181 -0.24 6.97 9.94
N ASN A 182 -1.37 6.64 9.31
CA ASN A 182 -1.39 5.87 8.07
C ASN A 182 -0.68 6.63 6.94
N GLU A 183 -0.89 7.95 6.84
CA GLU A 183 -0.18 8.83 5.90
C GLU A 183 1.32 8.93 6.21
N THR A 184 1.71 9.03 7.49
CA THR A 184 3.13 9.07 7.86
C THR A 184 3.85 7.77 7.49
N TRP A 185 3.20 6.63 7.73
CA TRP A 185 3.73 5.32 7.37
C TRP A 185 3.82 5.15 5.85
N ALA A 186 2.79 5.54 5.11
CA ALA A 186 2.77 5.47 3.64
C ALA A 186 3.86 6.36 3.01
N VAL A 187 4.08 7.58 3.55
CA VAL A 187 5.21 8.45 3.14
C VAL A 187 6.55 7.72 3.30
N PHE A 188 6.75 7.01 4.40
CA PHE A 188 7.98 6.26 4.63
C PHE A 188 8.15 5.07 3.67
N ILE A 189 7.06 4.38 3.33
CA ILE A 189 7.05 3.31 2.32
C ILE A 189 7.47 3.85 0.96
N GLY A 190 6.82 4.93 0.50
CA GLY A 190 7.15 5.60 -0.76
C GLY A 190 8.60 6.06 -0.79
N TRP A 191 9.04 6.77 0.25
CA TRP A 191 10.42 7.24 0.39
C TRP A 191 11.45 6.09 0.32
N THR A 192 11.16 4.98 0.98
CA THR A 192 12.04 3.80 0.99
C THR A 192 12.19 3.20 -0.39
N VAL A 193 11.07 3.00 -1.10
CA VAL A 193 11.02 2.46 -2.46
C VAL A 193 11.75 3.37 -3.44
N TRP A 194 11.50 4.67 -3.37
CA TRP A 194 12.16 5.65 -4.22
C TRP A 194 13.69 5.61 -4.04
N ASN A 195 14.16 5.62 -2.78
CA ASN A 195 15.59 5.61 -2.49
C ASN A 195 16.27 4.31 -2.91
N GLN A 196 15.60 3.17 -2.76
CA GLN A 196 16.12 1.90 -3.26
C GLN A 196 16.30 1.93 -4.79
N LEU A 197 15.32 2.45 -5.53
CA LEU A 197 15.39 2.57 -6.98
C LEU A 197 16.48 3.54 -7.43
N ALA A 198 16.59 4.69 -6.76
CA ALA A 198 17.60 5.70 -7.04
C ALA A 198 19.02 5.15 -6.91
N LEU A 199 19.28 4.33 -5.89
CA LEU A 199 20.61 3.77 -5.62
C LEU A 199 20.93 2.55 -6.49
N SER A 200 19.91 1.81 -6.91
CA SER A 200 20.08 0.61 -7.74
C SER A 200 20.48 0.94 -9.18
N ARG A 201 20.12 2.14 -9.70
CA ARG A 201 20.46 2.60 -11.07
C ARG A 201 21.97 2.75 -11.34
N GLY A 202 22.81 2.88 -10.31
CA GLY A 202 24.26 3.10 -10.48
C GLY A 202 25.13 1.85 -10.47
N THR A 203 24.68 0.76 -9.82
CA THR A 203 25.54 -0.42 -9.57
C THR A 203 24.82 -1.75 -9.69
N GLY A 204 23.49 -1.77 -9.83
CA GLY A 204 22.67 -3.00 -9.83
C GLY A 204 22.69 -3.76 -8.49
N ARG A 205 23.31 -3.21 -7.44
CA ARG A 205 23.43 -3.86 -6.13
C ARG A 205 22.29 -3.44 -5.22
N SER A 206 21.58 -4.42 -4.67
CA SER A 206 20.50 -4.19 -3.70
C SER A 206 21.01 -3.57 -2.40
N ILE A 207 20.22 -2.67 -1.79
CA ILE A 207 20.46 -2.13 -0.43
C ILE A 207 20.42 -3.23 0.65
N GLN A 208 19.82 -4.38 0.33
CA GLN A 208 19.72 -5.54 1.21
C GLN A 208 21.09 -6.22 1.43
N LYS A 209 22.07 -5.95 0.56
CA LYS A 209 23.43 -6.48 0.67
C LYS A 209 24.38 -5.39 1.17
N GLN A 210 25.33 -5.79 2.02
CA GLN A 210 26.36 -4.88 2.53
C GLN A 210 27.16 -4.24 1.39
N GLY A 211 27.48 -2.96 1.56
CA GLY A 211 28.31 -2.17 0.65
C GLY A 211 27.79 -0.75 0.46
N LYS A 212 28.39 -0.04 -0.50
CA LYS A 212 28.17 1.41 -0.73
C LYS A 212 26.71 1.82 -0.87
N ASN A 213 25.88 1.03 -1.54
CA ASN A 213 24.46 1.34 -1.70
C ASN A 213 23.71 1.28 -0.37
N GLN A 214 24.06 0.33 0.50
CA GLN A 214 23.49 0.25 1.84
C GLN A 214 23.98 1.41 2.72
N ASP A 215 25.27 1.74 2.66
CA ASP A 215 25.85 2.87 3.39
C ASP A 215 25.17 4.20 3.03
N GLU A 216 25.01 4.43 1.72
CA GLU A 216 24.35 5.61 1.18
C GLU A 216 22.86 5.65 1.55
N TRP A 217 22.15 4.51 1.47
CA TRP A 217 20.74 4.44 1.89
C TRP A 217 20.57 4.79 3.37
N VAL A 218 21.42 4.24 4.25
CA VAL A 218 21.42 4.55 5.69
C VAL A 218 21.76 6.03 5.94
N SER A 219 22.69 6.61 5.18
CA SER A 219 23.02 8.03 5.25
C SER A 219 21.82 8.92 4.89
N ARG A 220 21.11 8.57 3.81
CA ARG A 220 19.89 9.28 3.40
C ARG A 220 18.77 9.17 4.41
N LEU A 221 18.61 8.00 5.05
CA LEU A 221 17.64 7.81 6.12
C LEU A 221 17.92 8.76 7.29
N ARG A 222 19.20 8.85 7.71
CA ARG A 222 19.61 9.77 8.77
C ARG A 222 19.32 11.23 8.44
N ILE A 223 19.55 11.63 7.18
CA ILE A 223 19.27 12.99 6.72
C ILE A 223 17.76 13.25 6.73
N ALA A 224 16.95 12.32 6.21
CA ALA A 224 15.50 12.43 6.16
C ALA A 224 14.89 12.52 7.57
N ASP A 225 15.37 11.72 8.51
CA ASP A 225 14.98 11.80 9.93
C ASP A 225 15.34 13.17 10.53
N ARG A 226 16.60 13.61 10.40
CA ARG A 226 17.08 14.90 10.94
C ARG A 226 16.29 16.10 10.39
N GLU A 227 15.88 16.04 9.13
CA GLU A 227 15.07 17.08 8.47
C GLU A 227 13.57 16.95 8.79
N GLY A 228 13.18 15.88 9.50
CA GLY A 228 11.79 15.53 9.78
C GLY A 228 10.96 15.33 8.53
N ALA A 229 11.56 14.80 7.47
CA ALA A 229 10.90 14.59 6.17
C ALA A 229 9.89 13.43 6.20
N LEU A 230 10.08 12.47 7.11
CA LEU A 230 9.25 11.27 7.23
C LEU A 230 8.00 11.55 8.07
N ARG A 231 7.12 12.40 7.55
CA ARG A 231 5.91 12.85 8.26
C ARG A 231 4.72 12.98 7.31
N GLY A 232 3.54 12.65 7.81
CA GLY A 232 2.29 12.71 7.08
C GLY A 232 1.51 14.00 7.30
N TYR A 233 0.20 13.88 7.13
CA TYR A 233 -0.81 14.91 7.37
C TYR A 233 -2.10 14.22 7.81
N TYR A 234 -3.08 15.01 8.26
CA TYR A 234 -4.47 14.57 8.41
C TYR A 234 -5.42 15.56 7.73
N GLU A 235 -6.62 15.11 7.41
CA GLU A 235 -7.73 15.94 6.96
C GLU A 235 -8.65 16.25 8.15
N PRO A 236 -8.76 17.53 8.57
CA PRO A 236 -9.56 17.88 9.74
C PRO A 236 -11.01 17.42 9.62
N GLU A 237 -11.60 16.87 10.67
CA GLU A 237 -13.03 16.51 10.64
C GLU A 237 -13.91 17.76 10.70
N ASP A 238 -13.48 18.77 11.45
CA ASP A 238 -14.18 20.05 11.54
C ASP A 238 -14.27 20.74 10.18
N SER A 239 -15.50 21.04 9.76
CA SER A 239 -15.76 21.67 8.46
C SER A 239 -15.26 23.12 8.40
N GLY A 240 -15.24 23.83 9.53
CA GLY A 240 -14.71 25.18 9.62
C GLY A 240 -13.21 25.20 9.40
N GLU A 241 -12.49 24.26 10.01
CA GLU A 241 -11.07 24.07 9.82
C GLU A 241 -10.72 23.63 8.39
N ARG A 242 -11.47 22.67 7.81
CA ARG A 242 -11.29 22.26 6.41
C ARG A 242 -11.48 23.38 5.41
N ALA A 243 -12.34 24.36 5.71
CA ALA A 243 -12.53 25.53 4.87
C ALA A 243 -11.26 26.40 4.79
N VAL A 244 -10.42 26.36 5.83
CA VAL A 244 -9.15 27.10 5.91
C VAL A 244 -8.00 26.26 5.37
N ALA A 245 -7.90 24.99 5.78
CA ALA A 245 -6.85 24.08 5.37
C ALA A 245 -7.42 22.68 5.13
N ARG A 246 -7.42 22.24 3.86
CA ARG A 246 -7.90 20.89 3.50
C ARG A 246 -7.08 19.78 4.16
N LYS A 247 -5.78 20.03 4.35
CA LYS A 247 -4.82 19.11 4.96
C LYS A 247 -3.99 19.86 6.00
N ARG A 248 -3.74 19.24 7.14
CA ARG A 248 -2.82 19.72 8.18
C ARG A 248 -1.58 18.86 8.20
N TYR A 249 -0.48 19.42 7.69
CA TYR A 249 0.80 18.74 7.69
C TYR A 249 1.41 18.73 9.09
N LEU A 250 1.87 17.55 9.49
CA LEU A 250 2.61 17.38 10.73
C LEU A 250 3.89 18.22 10.69
N ALA A 251 4.36 18.67 11.84
CA ALA A 251 5.64 19.35 12.01
C ALA A 251 6.79 18.33 11.98
N PRO A 252 8.04 18.76 11.71
CA PRO A 252 9.22 17.87 11.78
C PRO A 252 9.33 17.07 13.10
N ALA A 253 8.87 17.65 14.21
CA ALA A 253 8.88 17.04 15.53
C ALA A 253 7.78 15.98 15.75
N SER A 254 6.89 15.76 14.77
CA SER A 254 5.89 14.67 14.76
C SER A 254 6.10 13.75 13.55
N ARG A 255 7.38 13.56 13.18
CA ARG A 255 7.79 12.57 12.17
C ARG A 255 7.72 11.15 12.75
N LEU A 256 7.74 10.16 11.88
CA LEU A 256 7.85 8.75 12.19
C LEU A 256 8.93 8.46 13.25
N SER A 257 8.58 7.68 14.29
CA SER A 257 9.53 7.22 15.31
C SER A 257 10.38 6.03 14.84
N GLU A 258 11.45 5.72 15.58
CA GLU A 258 12.29 4.54 15.32
C GLU A 258 11.50 3.24 15.43
N GLN A 259 10.64 3.09 16.44
CA GLN A 259 9.85 1.89 16.66
C GLN A 259 8.93 1.60 15.46
N GLU A 260 8.26 2.64 14.95
CA GLU A 260 7.41 2.55 13.76
C GLU A 260 8.23 2.18 12.53
N ALA A 261 9.35 2.85 12.31
CA ALA A 261 10.22 2.56 11.17
C ALA A 261 10.74 1.12 11.22
N MET A 262 11.11 0.61 12.39
CA MET A 262 11.62 -0.75 12.58
C MET A 262 10.55 -1.80 12.31
N VAL A 263 9.30 -1.61 12.77
CA VAL A 263 8.22 -2.57 12.46
C VAL A 263 7.92 -2.56 10.97
N ILE A 264 7.88 -1.40 10.31
CA ILE A 264 7.65 -1.30 8.87
C ILE A 264 8.78 -1.96 8.09
N MET A 265 10.04 -1.61 8.37
CA MET A 265 11.20 -2.17 7.67
C MET A 265 11.26 -3.71 7.80
N LYS A 266 10.94 -4.23 8.98
CA LYS A 266 10.98 -5.68 9.24
C LYS A 266 9.77 -6.40 8.66
N GLU A 267 8.57 -5.96 8.99
CA GLU A 267 7.35 -6.73 8.73
C GLU A 267 6.77 -6.46 7.34
N VAL A 268 6.92 -5.25 6.82
CA VAL A 268 6.34 -4.80 5.54
C VAL A 268 7.38 -4.85 4.42
N MET A 269 8.59 -4.31 4.67
CA MET A 269 9.62 -4.14 3.63
C MET A 269 10.60 -5.30 3.50
N GLU A 270 10.56 -6.27 4.42
CA GLU A 270 11.42 -7.46 4.42
C GLU A 270 12.92 -7.12 4.43
N PHE A 271 13.31 -6.12 5.22
CA PHE A 271 14.72 -5.78 5.36
C PHE A 271 15.50 -6.89 6.05
N SER A 272 16.68 -7.18 5.53
CA SER A 272 17.54 -8.22 6.09
C SER A 272 17.95 -7.85 7.52
N PRO A 273 18.18 -8.84 8.42
CA PRO A 273 18.61 -8.57 9.79
C PRO A 273 19.86 -7.67 9.86
N ILE A 274 20.77 -7.82 8.90
CA ILE A 274 21.97 -6.99 8.78
C ILE A 274 21.60 -5.53 8.51
N LEU A 275 20.67 -5.25 7.59
CA LEU A 275 20.21 -3.89 7.33
C LEU A 275 19.46 -3.34 8.54
N LEU A 276 18.59 -4.14 9.15
CA LEU A 276 17.87 -3.77 10.38
C LEU A 276 18.82 -3.38 11.52
N ASP A 277 19.91 -4.13 11.72
CA ASP A 277 20.91 -3.80 12.75
C ASP A 277 21.65 -2.49 12.45
N ARG A 278 21.83 -2.14 11.17
CA ARG A 278 22.51 -0.89 10.78
C ARG A 278 21.63 0.35 10.90
N VAL A 279 20.31 0.19 10.83
CA VAL A 279 19.36 1.31 10.95
C VAL A 279 18.99 1.60 12.40
N LYS A 280 19.29 0.69 13.33
CA LYS A 280 19.14 0.94 14.77
C LYS A 280 19.94 2.17 15.19
N GLY A 281 19.30 3.09 15.91
CA GLY A 281 19.87 4.35 16.35
C GLY A 281 20.17 5.35 15.23
N VAL A 282 19.65 5.14 14.01
CA VAL A 282 19.73 6.15 12.94
C VAL A 282 18.78 7.31 13.21
N PHE A 283 17.63 7.02 13.79
CA PHE A 283 16.63 8.01 14.16
C PHE A 283 17.20 8.82 15.34
N SER A 284 17.47 10.09 15.06
CA SER A 284 18.04 11.04 16.00
C SER A 284 16.93 11.46 16.96
N GLY A 285 17.20 11.49 18.26
CA GLY A 285 16.29 12.05 19.28
C GLY A 285 16.09 13.57 19.19
N LEU A 286 16.20 14.20 18.02
CA LEU A 286 15.84 15.62 17.84
C LEU A 286 14.32 15.73 18.07
N GLY A 287 13.97 16.23 19.26
CA GLY A 287 12.63 16.13 19.88
C GLY A 287 12.67 15.72 21.37
N GLN A 288 13.81 15.24 21.88
CA GLN A 288 14.00 14.86 23.29
C GLN A 288 14.03 16.03 24.29
N GLU A 289 13.86 17.28 23.87
CA GLU A 289 13.59 18.38 24.82
C GLU A 289 12.17 18.34 25.41
N GLY A 290 11.35 17.34 25.06
CA GLY A 290 10.03 17.16 25.66
C GLY A 290 9.49 15.75 25.55
N GLY A 291 10.22 14.74 26.02
CA GLY A 291 9.72 13.45 26.57
C GLY A 291 8.64 12.62 25.84
N ARG A 292 8.18 12.97 24.64
CA ARG A 292 6.95 12.39 24.04
C ARG A 292 7.17 11.17 23.15
N HIS A 293 8.29 11.08 22.44
CA HIS A 293 8.53 9.97 21.51
C HIS A 293 8.98 8.66 22.19
N ASP A 294 9.54 8.75 23.40
CA ASP A 294 10.10 7.58 24.11
C ASP A 294 9.09 6.89 25.04
N GLN A 295 7.79 7.24 24.98
CA GLN A 295 6.77 6.77 25.93
C GLN A 295 5.74 5.80 25.35
N CYS A 296 5.80 5.49 24.05
CA CYS A 296 4.86 4.58 23.41
C CYS A 296 5.34 3.12 23.51
N GLY A 297 5.48 2.62 24.75
CA GLY A 297 5.76 1.20 25.06
C GLY A 297 7.23 0.83 25.24
#